data_AF-A0A8I0HBN5-F1
#
_entry.id   AF-A0A8I0HBN5-F1
#
_cell.length_a   1.000
_cell.length_b   1.000
_cell.length_c   1.000
_cell.angle_alpha   90.00
_cell.angle_beta   90.00
_cell.angle_gamma   90.00
#
_symmetry.space_group_name_H-M   'P 1'
#
loop_
_entity.id
_entity.type
_entity.pdbx_description
1 polymer ?
#
loop_
_entity_poly.entity_id
_entity_poly.type
_entity_poly.pdbx_seq_one_letter_code
_entity_poly.pdbx_strand_id
1 'polypeptide(L)'
;MPFELLPESKLISDCRIVKDAAEIAELQKAQNVADAAFAEVLKHVKVGMTEIELRNEFDYLIRKFGGDDNSFDTIVGSGPNGALCH
;
A
#
# COMPACT_ATOMS: atom_id res chain seq x y z
N MET A 1 38.24 17.48 18.06
CA MET A 1 36.90 17.83 18.57
C MET A 1 36.07 16.55 18.57
N PRO A 2 35.76 15.95 19.73
CA PRO A 2 34.81 14.84 19.74
C PRO A 2 33.41 15.39 19.42
N PHE A 3 32.65 14.66 18.62
CA PHE A 3 31.23 14.92 18.37
C PHE A 3 30.41 13.74 18.89
N GLU A 4 29.20 14.03 19.35
CA GLU A 4 28.25 13.07 19.89
C GLU A 4 27.03 13.00 18.96
N LEU A 5 26.59 11.79 18.65
CA LEU A 5 25.38 11.56 17.85
C LEU A 5 24.18 11.48 18.78
N LEU A 6 23.26 12.43 18.64
CA LEU A 6 22.01 12.45 19.38
C LEU A 6 20.87 11.90 18.51
N PRO A 7 19.95 11.10 19.07
CA PRO A 7 18.80 10.61 18.33
C PRO A 7 17.78 11.72 18.14
N GLU A 8 17.55 12.14 16.89
CA GLU A 8 16.55 13.19 16.55
C GLU A 8 15.45 12.76 15.58
N SER A 9 14.95 11.54 15.78
CA SER A 9 13.83 10.99 14.99
C SER A 9 12.56 11.84 15.08
N LYS A 10 12.36 12.55 16.20
CA LYS A 10 11.18 13.43 16.39
C LYS A 10 11.20 14.61 15.43
N LEU A 11 12.35 15.26 15.27
CA LEU A 11 12.51 16.39 14.37
C LEU A 11 12.15 16.02 12.92
N ILE A 12 12.64 14.88 12.44
CA ILE A 12 12.31 14.37 11.10
C ILE A 12 10.81 14.04 10.98
N SER A 13 10.22 13.46 12.03
CA SER A 13 8.80 13.08 12.03
C SER A 13 7.89 14.30 11.99
N ASP A 14 8.24 15.36 12.73
CA ASP A 14 7.51 16.63 12.74
C ASP A 14 7.52 17.30 11.34
N CYS A 15 8.61 17.17 10.58
CA CYS A 15 8.68 17.63 9.20
C CYS A 15 7.80 16.81 8.23
N ARG A 16 7.67 15.50 8.44
CA ARG A 16 6.93 14.59 7.53
C ARG A 16 5.43 14.55 7.77
N ILE A 17 4.93 15.13 8.86
CA ILE A 17 3.53 14.99 9.26
C ILE A 17 2.59 15.73 8.29
N VAL A 18 2.93 16.96 7.94
CA VAL A 18 2.21 17.80 6.96
C VAL A 18 2.92 17.66 5.62
N LYS A 19 2.18 17.24 4.60
CA LYS A 19 2.71 17.03 3.25
C LYS A 19 2.64 18.33 2.48
N ASP A 20 3.66 18.61 1.67
CA ASP A 20 3.60 19.69 0.70
C ASP A 20 2.75 19.31 -0.53
N ALA A 21 2.54 20.26 -1.43
CA ALA A 21 1.71 20.06 -2.61
C ALA A 21 2.27 19.01 -3.58
N ALA A 22 3.59 18.86 -3.67
CA ALA A 22 4.22 17.86 -4.53
C ALA A 22 4.08 16.45 -3.93
N GLU A 23 4.28 16.31 -2.62
CA GLU A 23 4.06 15.06 -1.90
C GLU A 23 2.60 14.60 -2.00
N ILE A 24 1.64 15.51 -1.84
CA ILE A 24 0.21 15.20 -2.02
C ILE A 24 -0.07 14.74 -3.46
N ALA A 25 0.54 15.38 -4.46
CA ALA A 25 0.37 14.98 -5.86
C ALA A 25 0.89 13.55 -6.13
N GLU A 26 2.03 13.17 -5.55
CA GLU A 26 2.55 11.81 -5.67
C GLU A 26 1.67 10.80 -4.91
N LEU A 27 1.20 11.13 -3.71
CA LEU A 27 0.24 10.29 -2.97
C LEU A 27 -1.04 10.06 -3.77
N GLN A 28 -1.56 11.09 -4.45
CA GLN A 28 -2.75 10.97 -5.29
C GLN A 28 -2.51 10.04 -6.48
N LYS A 29 -1.32 10.07 -7.11
CA LYS A 29 -0.98 9.14 -8.19
C LYS A 29 -0.95 7.70 -7.68
N ALA A 30 -0.31 7.45 -6.54
CA ALA A 30 -0.28 6.13 -5.92
C ALA A 30 -1.70 5.62 -5.59
N GLN A 31 -2.56 6.48 -5.04
CA GLN A 31 -3.96 6.13 -4.77
C GLN A 31 -4.74 5.81 -6.05
N ASN A 32 -4.55 6.56 -7.13
CA ASN A 32 -5.22 6.30 -8.41
C ASN A 32 -4.84 4.92 -8.98
N VAL A 33 -3.58 4.48 -8.80
CA VAL A 33 -3.14 3.13 -9.18
C VAL A 33 -3.84 2.07 -8.33
N ALA A 34 -3.92 2.28 -7.01
CA ALA A 34 -4.61 1.38 -6.10
C ALA A 34 -6.11 1.26 -6.42
N ASP A 35 -6.78 2.38 -6.71
CA ASP A 35 -8.20 2.41 -7.08
C ASP A 35 -8.45 1.67 -8.40
N ALA A 36 -7.58 1.85 -9.39
CA ALA A 36 -7.66 1.13 -10.66
C ALA A 36 -7.44 -0.38 -10.48
N ALA A 37 -6.42 -0.77 -9.70
CA ALA A 37 -6.15 -2.17 -9.36
C ALA A 37 -7.32 -2.81 -8.62
N PHE A 38 -7.92 -2.09 -7.68
CA PHE A 38 -9.07 -2.57 -6.91
C PHE A 38 -10.31 -2.75 -7.79
N ALA A 39 -10.62 -1.76 -8.63
CA ALA A 39 -11.75 -1.86 -9.56
C ALA A 39 -11.60 -3.02 -10.55
N GLU A 40 -10.37 -3.33 -10.98
CA GLU A 40 -10.10 -4.46 -11.86
C GLU A 40 -10.17 -5.79 -11.12
N VAL A 41 -9.50 -5.93 -9.97
CA VAL A 41 -9.42 -7.21 -9.23
C VAL A 41 -10.80 -7.74 -8.83
N LEU A 42 -11.75 -6.85 -8.53
CA LEU A 42 -13.14 -7.23 -8.21
C LEU A 42 -13.83 -8.03 -9.32
N LYS A 43 -13.40 -7.86 -10.59
CA LYS A 43 -13.92 -8.62 -11.73
C LYS A 43 -13.42 -10.06 -11.76
N HIS A 44 -12.32 -10.37 -11.05
CA HIS A 44 -11.71 -11.69 -10.98
C HIS A 44 -12.24 -12.53 -9.81
N VAL A 45 -12.82 -11.88 -8.79
CA VAL A 45 -13.35 -12.55 -7.59
C VAL A 45 -14.46 -13.53 -7.97
N LYS A 46 -14.29 -14.79 -7.59
CA LYS A 46 -15.27 -15.86 -7.82
C LYS A 46 -15.20 -16.93 -6.75
N VAL A 47 -16.31 -17.66 -6.56
CA VAL A 47 -16.37 -18.81 -5.65
C VAL A 47 -15.33 -19.86 -6.07
N GLY A 48 -14.60 -20.39 -5.10
CA GLY A 48 -13.54 -21.39 -5.31
C GLY A 48 -12.14 -20.82 -5.53
N MET A 49 -12.00 -19.49 -5.64
CA MET A 49 -10.71 -18.81 -5.64
C MET A 49 -10.12 -18.76 -4.22
N THR A 50 -8.82 -18.97 -4.10
CA THR A 50 -8.08 -18.84 -2.83
C THR A 50 -7.70 -17.38 -2.57
N GLU A 51 -7.49 -17.05 -1.29
CA GLU A 51 -7.02 -15.71 -0.88
C GLU A 51 -5.67 -15.36 -1.53
N ILE A 52 -4.78 -16.35 -1.67
CA ILE A 52 -3.45 -16.19 -2.30
C ILE A 52 -3.56 -15.87 -3.79
N GLU A 53 -4.47 -16.52 -4.51
CA GLU A 53 -4.69 -16.20 -5.93
C GLU A 53 -5.17 -14.75 -6.09
N LEU A 54 -6.09 -14.29 -5.23
CA LEU A 54 -6.62 -12.93 -5.31
C LEU A 54 -5.55 -11.90 -4.95
N ARG A 55 -4.75 -12.19 -3.92
CA ARG A 55 -3.59 -11.39 -3.54
C ARG A 55 -2.61 -11.23 -4.71
N ASN A 56 -2.21 -12.33 -5.33
CA ASN A 56 -1.24 -12.31 -6.43
C ASN A 56 -1.78 -11.54 -7.65
N GLU A 57 -3.08 -11.65 -7.94
CA GLU A 57 -3.72 -10.88 -9.01
C GLU A 57 -3.69 -9.38 -8.70
N PHE A 58 -4.04 -8.98 -7.47
CA PHE A 58 -3.98 -7.58 -7.05
C PHE A 58 -2.55 -7.00 -7.15
N ASP A 59 -1.57 -7.74 -6.66
CA ASP A 59 -0.14 -7.37 -6.70
C ASP A 59 0.38 -7.22 -8.14
N TYR A 60 -0.13 -8.06 -9.05
CA TYR A 60 0.15 -7.94 -10.47
C TYR A 60 -0.50 -6.67 -11.05
N LEU A 61 -1.75 -6.39 -10.70
CA LEU A 61 -2.51 -5.24 -11.19
C LEU A 61 -1.90 -3.90 -10.72
N ILE A 62 -1.42 -3.81 -9.48
CA ILE A 62 -0.68 -2.63 -8.98
C ILE A 62 0.50 -2.33 -9.90
N ARG A 63 1.34 -3.33 -10.19
CA ARG A 63 2.50 -3.18 -11.08
C ARG A 63 2.09 -2.86 -12.52
N LYS A 64 1.06 -3.52 -13.01
CA LYS A 64 0.52 -3.31 -14.36
C LYS A 64 0.00 -1.88 -14.56
N PHE A 65 -0.60 -1.28 -13.54
CA PHE A 65 -1.11 0.09 -13.59
C PHE A 65 -0.06 1.16 -13.24
N GLY A 66 1.19 0.77 -13.08
CA GLY A 66 2.32 1.69 -12.93
C GLY A 66 2.74 1.96 -11.48
N GLY A 67 2.32 1.12 -10.53
CA GLY A 67 2.91 1.08 -9.20
C GLY A 67 4.27 0.38 -9.21
N ASP A 68 5.24 0.90 -8.47
CA ASP A 68 6.57 0.28 -8.37
C ASP A 68 6.52 -1.04 -7.60
N ASP A 69 5.89 -1.01 -6.42
CA ASP A 69 5.66 -2.16 -5.56
C ASP A 69 4.48 -1.89 -4.62
N ASN A 70 4.06 -2.91 -3.87
CA ASN A 70 3.07 -2.73 -2.82
C ASN A 70 3.67 -1.98 -1.62
N SER A 71 2.86 -1.16 -0.96
CA SER A 71 3.26 -0.44 0.25
C SER A 71 3.48 -1.33 1.48
N PHE A 72 2.85 -2.52 1.49
CA PHE A 72 2.94 -3.55 2.53
C PHE A 72 2.44 -4.88 1.94
N ASP A 73 2.58 -5.98 2.69
CA ASP A 73 2.07 -7.29 2.28
C ASP A 73 0.55 -7.24 2.08
N THR A 74 0.08 -7.51 0.86
CA THR A 74 -1.34 -7.45 0.53
C THR A 74 -2.15 -8.44 1.38
N ILE A 75 -3.11 -7.91 2.13
CA ILE A 75 -4.00 -8.68 3.01
C ILE A 75 -5.28 -9.02 2.25
N VAL A 76 -5.63 -10.31 2.23
CA VAL A 76 -6.91 -10.81 1.71
C VAL A 76 -7.52 -11.73 2.75
N GLY A 77 -8.61 -11.30 3.39
CA GLY A 77 -9.32 -12.08 4.39
C GLY A 77 -10.75 -12.39 3.95
N SER A 78 -11.08 -13.69 3.85
CA SER A 78 -12.38 -14.21 3.45
C SER A 78 -13.02 -15.04 4.57
N GLY A 79 -14.35 -15.01 4.69
CA GLY A 79 -15.06 -15.75 5.74
C GLY A 79 -14.55 -15.39 7.15
N PRO A 80 -14.21 -16.37 8.01
CA PRO A 80 -13.65 -16.11 9.34
C PRO A 80 -12.34 -15.30 9.33
N ASN A 81 -11.52 -15.43 8.27
CA ASN A 81 -10.27 -14.68 8.16
C ASN A 81 -10.51 -13.18 7.98
N GLY A 82 -11.71 -12.76 7.55
CA GLY A 82 -12.07 -11.34 7.48
C GLY A 82 -12.13 -10.64 8.85
N ALA A 83 -12.11 -11.40 9.95
CA ALA A 83 -11.98 -10.87 11.31
C ALA A 83 -10.51 -10.73 11.79
N LEU A 84 -9.54 -11.17 10.99
CA LEU A 84 -8.11 -11.04 11.29
C LEU A 84 -7.57 -9.75 10.64
N CYS A 85 -7.09 -8.82 11.48
CA CYS A 85 -6.67 -7.49 11.03
C CYS A 85 -5.33 -7.44 10.29
N HIS A 86 -4.54 -8.51 10.36
CA HIS A 86 -3.18 -8.62 9.83
C HIS A 86 -2.97 -9.99 9.21
#